data_AF-A0A8J7HBY1-F1
#
_entry.id   AF-A0A8J7HBY1-F1
#
_cell.length_a   1.000
_cell.length_b   1.000
_cell.length_c   1.000
_cell.angle_alpha   90.00
_cell.angle_beta   90.00
_cell.angle_gamma   90.00
#
_symmetry.space_group_name_H-M   'P 1'
#
loop_
_entity.id
_entity.type
_entity.pdbx_description
1 polymer ?
#
loop_
_entity_poly.entity_id
_entity_poly.type
_entity_poly.pdbx_seq_one_letter_code
_entity_poly.pdbx_strand_id
1 'polypeptide(L)'
;MNILDMGLDSELWDEPTLKYVGRSKYALGLGNPWGYQNNRQARFIVNNLAESLYRYREWLMTRLVPNWISGLGFTGLNDWERDYLVKVINLATQIEKGEIDSLGCWCINVKKYLVVPDGLEKCHAEILYKACLHLIAHKQGAML
;
A
#
# COMPACT_ATOMS: atom_id res chain seq x y z
N MET A 1 -3.02 24.73 -4.20
CA MET A 1 -2.06 24.32 -3.15
C MET A 1 -0.84 23.79 -3.88
N ASN A 2 0.30 24.46 -3.73
CA ASN A 2 1.50 24.16 -4.51
C ASN A 2 2.14 22.87 -3.97
N ILE A 3 2.67 22.00 -4.83
CA ILE A 3 3.27 20.71 -4.41
C ILE A 3 4.46 20.91 -3.45
N LEU A 4 5.06 22.10 -3.48
CA LEU A 4 6.17 22.53 -2.64
C LEU A 4 5.76 22.86 -1.19
N ASP A 5 4.47 23.09 -0.90
CA ASP A 5 4.00 23.47 0.45
C ASP A 5 3.78 22.28 1.39
N MET A 6 3.93 21.04 0.90
CA MET A 6 3.63 19.83 1.66
C MET A 6 4.83 19.25 2.42
N GLY A 7 5.94 20.00 2.54
CA GLY A 7 7.10 19.59 3.35
C GLY A 7 7.79 18.30 2.86
N LEU A 8 7.58 17.92 1.61
CA LEU A 8 8.33 16.82 1.01
C LEU A 8 9.72 17.31 0.63
N ASP A 9 10.71 16.62 1.17
CA ASP A 9 12.11 16.80 0.83
C ASP A 9 12.28 16.66 -0.69
N SER A 10 12.65 17.76 -1.36
CA SER A 10 12.69 17.82 -2.82
C SER A 10 13.69 16.82 -3.42
N GLU A 11 14.71 16.43 -2.63
CA GLU A 11 15.73 15.46 -2.99
C GLU A 11 15.18 14.03 -3.22
N LEU A 12 13.99 13.72 -2.67
CA LEU A 12 13.39 12.39 -2.78
C LEU A 12 12.67 12.14 -4.10
N TRP A 13 12.32 13.19 -4.85
CA TRP A 13 11.63 13.04 -6.14
C TRP A 13 12.52 12.44 -7.23
N ASP A 14 13.84 12.55 -7.05
CA ASP A 14 14.84 12.04 -7.98
C ASP A 14 15.32 10.63 -7.61
N GLU A 15 14.84 10.02 -6.52
CA GLU A 15 15.18 8.63 -6.17
C GLU A 15 14.48 7.64 -7.12
N PRO A 16 15.20 6.94 -8.01
CA PRO A 16 14.58 6.14 -9.07
C PRO A 16 13.80 4.92 -8.54
N THR A 17 14.19 4.42 -7.36
CA THR A 17 13.59 3.25 -6.70
C THR A 17 12.42 3.60 -5.78
N LEU A 18 12.27 4.88 -5.40
CA LEU A 18 11.17 5.34 -4.55
C LEU A 18 9.87 5.44 -5.35
N LYS A 19 8.79 4.82 -4.85
CA LYS A 19 7.44 4.98 -5.43
C LYS A 19 6.49 5.64 -4.45
N TYR A 20 5.94 6.78 -4.86
CA TYR A 20 4.85 7.42 -4.13
C TYR A 20 3.55 6.66 -4.30
N VAL A 21 2.96 6.27 -3.18
CA VAL A 21 1.62 5.71 -3.10
C VAL A 21 0.63 6.78 -3.56
N GLY A 22 0.06 6.59 -4.76
CA GLY A 22 -0.81 7.55 -5.43
C GLY A 22 -0.18 8.40 -6.56
N ARG A 23 1.15 8.37 -6.80
CA ARG A 23 1.79 9.16 -7.89
C ARG A 23 2.85 8.43 -8.73
N SER A 24 3.18 7.17 -8.42
CA SER A 24 4.06 6.34 -9.27
C SER A 24 3.26 5.57 -10.32
N LYS A 25 3.76 5.36 -11.55
CA LYS A 25 3.06 4.53 -12.56
C LYS A 25 2.69 3.11 -12.08
N TYR A 26 3.41 2.60 -11.09
CA TYR A 26 3.16 1.28 -10.47
C TYR A 26 2.28 1.35 -9.21
N ALA A 27 2.14 2.54 -8.60
CA ALA A 27 1.38 2.78 -7.37
C ALA A 27 0.22 3.79 -7.56
N LEU A 28 -0.07 4.18 -8.80
CA LEU A 28 -1.24 4.97 -9.17
C LEU A 28 -2.50 4.19 -8.78
N GLY A 29 -3.24 4.73 -7.82
CA GLY A 29 -4.47 4.12 -7.31
C GLY A 29 -4.29 3.19 -6.09
N LEU A 30 -3.09 3.08 -5.51
CA LEU A 30 -2.87 2.32 -4.26
C LEU A 30 -3.05 3.16 -2.98
N GLY A 31 -3.92 4.18 -3.02
CA GLY A 31 -4.25 4.96 -1.83
C GLY A 31 -5.00 4.15 -0.76
N ASN A 32 -5.12 4.71 0.45
CA ASN A 32 -6.04 4.17 1.46
C ASN A 32 -7.49 4.52 1.08
N PRO A 33 -8.37 3.54 0.84
CA PRO A 33 -9.77 3.82 0.52
C PRO A 33 -10.58 4.31 1.74
N TRP A 34 -10.07 4.18 2.97
CA TRP A 34 -10.63 4.81 4.17
C TRP A 34 -9.94 6.15 4.44
N GLY A 35 -10.62 7.25 4.16
CA GLY A 35 -10.13 8.60 4.43
C GLY A 35 -10.65 9.14 5.76
N TYR A 36 -9.77 9.75 6.54
CA TYR A 36 -10.16 10.64 7.63
C TYR A 36 -9.96 12.09 7.14
N GLN A 37 -10.95 12.96 7.39
CA GLN A 37 -11.00 14.38 6.97
C GLN A 37 -11.01 14.64 5.45
N ASN A 38 -12.09 15.26 4.92
CA ASN A 38 -12.22 15.92 3.61
C ASN A 38 -11.52 15.30 2.37
N ASN A 39 -11.17 14.02 2.42
CA ASN A 39 -10.52 13.34 1.32
C ASN A 39 -11.59 12.91 0.32
N ARG A 40 -11.86 13.79 -0.65
CA ARG A 40 -12.82 13.53 -1.74
C ARG A 40 -12.47 12.32 -2.62
N GLN A 41 -11.25 11.78 -2.47
CA GLN A 41 -10.79 10.61 -3.21
C GLN A 41 -10.93 9.31 -2.40
N ALA A 42 -11.28 9.39 -1.11
CA ALA A 42 -11.54 8.21 -0.30
C ALA A 42 -12.89 7.59 -0.65
N ARG A 43 -12.93 6.26 -0.66
CA ARG A 43 -14.15 5.50 -0.90
C ARG A 43 -15.05 5.47 0.33
N PHE A 44 -14.45 5.42 1.51
CA PHE A 44 -15.12 5.35 2.80
C PHE A 44 -14.59 6.48 3.69
N ILE A 45 -15.49 7.11 4.42
CA ILE A 45 -15.14 8.16 5.38
C ILE A 45 -15.19 7.57 6.79
N VAL A 46 -14.16 7.84 7.57
CA VAL A 46 -14.01 7.36 8.95
C VAL A 46 -13.66 8.52 9.88
N ASN A 47 -13.77 8.27 11.19
CA ASN A 47 -13.77 9.34 12.19
C ASN A 47 -12.37 9.88 12.50
N ASN A 48 -11.33 9.07 12.34
CA ASN A 48 -9.97 9.44 12.68
C ASN A 48 -8.92 8.59 11.93
N LEU A 49 -7.65 8.98 12.04
CA LEU A 49 -6.53 8.30 11.41
C LEU A 49 -6.39 6.84 11.89
N ALA A 50 -6.59 6.58 13.19
CA ALA A 50 -6.44 5.24 13.74
C ALA A 50 -7.45 4.27 13.12
N GLU A 51 -8.72 4.69 12.97
CA GLU A 51 -9.76 3.93 12.28
C GLU A 51 -9.41 3.75 10.79
N SER A 52 -8.92 4.79 10.12
CA SER A 52 -8.49 4.75 8.73
C SER A 52 -7.40 3.70 8.48
N LEU A 53 -6.39 3.65 9.35
CA LEU A 53 -5.30 2.68 9.27
C LEU A 53 -5.76 1.28 9.65
N TYR A 54 -6.59 1.15 10.69
CA TYR A 54 -7.15 -0.12 11.12
C TYR A 54 -7.96 -0.78 10.01
N ARG A 55 -8.92 -0.06 9.41
CA ARG A 55 -9.78 -0.57 8.33
C ARG A 55 -8.97 -0.95 7.10
N TYR A 56 -7.96 -0.15 6.78
CA TYR A 56 -7.07 -0.44 5.67
C TYR A 56 -6.28 -1.74 5.87
N ARG A 57 -5.68 -1.90 7.06
CA ARG A 57 -4.96 -3.12 7.44
C ARG A 57 -5.89 -4.32 7.42
N GLU A 58 -7.05 -4.21 8.04
CA GLU A 58 -8.05 -5.28 8.10
C GLU A 58 -8.41 -5.74 6.68
N TRP A 59 -8.86 -4.82 5.82
CA TRP A 59 -9.24 -5.16 4.46
C TRP A 59 -8.11 -5.75 3.62
N LEU A 60 -6.91 -5.17 3.69
CA LEU A 60 -5.77 -5.72 2.95
C LEU A 60 -5.44 -7.14 3.41
N MET A 61 -5.30 -7.33 4.72
CA MET A 61 -4.72 -8.54 5.29
C MET A 61 -5.72 -9.66 5.51
N THR A 62 -7.03 -9.39 5.60
CA THR A 62 -8.06 -10.42 5.83
C THR A 62 -8.90 -10.72 4.60
N ARG A 63 -8.95 -9.79 3.62
CA ARG A 63 -9.82 -9.92 2.45
C ARG A 63 -9.06 -9.94 1.14
N LEU A 64 -8.20 -8.97 0.88
CA LEU A 64 -7.51 -8.87 -0.42
C LEU A 64 -6.38 -9.88 -0.56
N VAL A 65 -5.38 -9.80 0.33
CA VAL A 65 -4.18 -10.63 0.27
C VAL A 65 -4.52 -12.12 0.44
N PRO A 66 -5.38 -12.53 1.39
CA PRO A 66 -5.79 -13.93 1.51
C PRO A 66 -6.52 -14.47 0.27
N ASN A 67 -7.34 -13.66 -0.41
CA ASN A 67 -8.02 -14.12 -1.64
C ASN A 67 -7.01 -14.58 -2.70
N TRP A 68 -5.91 -13.86 -2.84
CA TRP A 68 -4.84 -14.26 -3.75
C TRP A 68 -4.09 -15.49 -3.25
N ILE A 69 -3.67 -15.50 -1.98
CA ILE A 69 -2.89 -16.59 -1.38
C ILE A 69 -3.66 -17.91 -1.38
N SER A 70 -4.96 -17.89 -1.09
CA SER A 70 -5.81 -19.08 -1.04
C SER A 70 -6.22 -19.61 -2.43
N GLY A 71 -5.74 -19.01 -3.53
CA GLY A 71 -6.07 -19.42 -4.89
C GLY A 71 -7.49 -19.04 -5.35
N LEU A 72 -8.25 -18.30 -4.53
CA LEU A 72 -9.56 -17.76 -4.91
C LEU A 72 -9.46 -16.63 -5.95
N GLY A 73 -8.28 -16.01 -6.06
CA GLY A 73 -7.98 -14.98 -7.05
C GLY A 73 -8.88 -13.76 -6.89
N PHE A 74 -9.82 -13.59 -7.82
CA PHE A 74 -10.75 -12.45 -7.86
C PHE A 74 -12.17 -12.78 -7.36
N THR A 75 -12.38 -14.02 -6.89
CA THR A 75 -13.69 -14.49 -6.45
C THR A 75 -14.18 -13.68 -5.25
N GLY A 76 -15.43 -13.21 -5.28
CA GLY A 76 -16.02 -12.44 -4.18
C GLY A 76 -15.51 -10.99 -4.01
N LEU A 77 -14.57 -10.56 -4.88
CA LEU A 77 -14.13 -9.17 -4.98
C LEU A 77 -14.99 -8.41 -5.99
N ASN A 78 -15.33 -7.17 -5.67
CA ASN A 78 -15.93 -6.22 -6.62
C ASN A 78 -14.86 -5.59 -7.53
N ASP A 79 -15.28 -4.82 -8.53
CA ASP A 79 -14.36 -4.37 -9.61
C ASP A 79 -13.18 -3.53 -9.11
N TRP A 80 -13.42 -2.62 -8.16
CA TRP A 80 -12.34 -1.80 -7.62
C TRP A 80 -11.40 -2.58 -6.71
N GLU A 81 -11.89 -3.59 -5.98
CA GLU A 81 -11.04 -4.50 -5.20
C GLU A 81 -10.15 -5.33 -6.12
N ARG A 82 -10.68 -5.79 -7.26
CA ARG A 82 -9.90 -6.52 -8.26
C ARG A 82 -8.80 -5.65 -8.84
N ASP A 83 -9.14 -4.43 -9.26
CA ASP A 83 -8.17 -3.45 -9.77
C ASP A 83 -7.10 -3.13 -8.71
N TYR A 84 -7.50 -2.96 -7.45
CA TYR A 84 -6.57 -2.75 -6.35
C TYR A 84 -5.65 -3.96 -6.15
N LEU A 85 -6.18 -5.18 -6.15
CA LEU A 85 -5.42 -6.42 -5.98
C LEU A 85 -4.35 -6.56 -7.08
N VAL A 86 -4.73 -6.33 -8.34
CA VAL A 86 -3.79 -6.38 -9.48
C VAL A 86 -2.62 -5.42 -9.26
N LYS A 87 -2.90 -4.21 -8.79
CA LYS A 87 -1.86 -3.21 -8.50
C LYS A 87 -0.98 -3.61 -7.32
N VAL A 88 -1.55 -4.20 -6.26
CA VAL A 88 -0.80 -4.71 -5.11
C VAL A 88 0.14 -5.86 -5.54
N ILE A 89 -0.34 -6.79 -6.37
CA ILE A 89 0.47 -7.90 -6.90
C ILE A 89 1.60 -7.40 -7.78
N ASN A 90 1.31 -6.43 -8.66
CA ASN A 90 2.32 -5.81 -9.50
C ASN A 90 3.39 -5.12 -8.63
N LEU A 91 2.97 -4.35 -7.62
CA LEU A 91 3.90 -3.72 -6.69
C LEU A 91 4.77 -4.73 -5.95
N ALA A 92 4.17 -5.81 -5.42
CA ALA A 92 4.88 -6.89 -4.75
C ALA A 92 5.91 -7.56 -5.67
N THR A 93 5.57 -7.78 -6.94
CA THR A 93 6.49 -8.36 -7.95
C THR A 93 7.70 -7.46 -8.20
N GLN A 94 7.51 -6.14 -8.24
CA GLN A 94 8.59 -5.19 -8.47
C GLN A 94 9.48 -5.02 -7.23
N ILE A 95 8.91 -5.13 -6.03
CA ILE A 95 9.68 -5.21 -4.78
C ILE A 95 10.51 -6.51 -4.76
N GLU A 96 9.92 -7.66 -5.12
CA GLU A 96 10.61 -8.95 -5.20
C GLU A 96 11.83 -8.91 -6.15
N LYS A 97 11.72 -8.20 -7.27
CA LYS A 97 12.81 -8.02 -8.23
C LYS A 97 13.87 -6.99 -7.80
N GLY A 98 13.68 -6.29 -6.68
CA GLY A 98 14.55 -5.21 -6.24
C GLY A 98 14.44 -3.93 -7.09
N GLU A 99 13.40 -3.79 -7.92
CA GLU A 99 13.16 -2.57 -8.71
C GLU A 99 12.56 -1.45 -7.84
N ILE A 100 11.97 -1.81 -6.69
CA ILE A 100 11.40 -0.90 -5.70
C ILE A 100 11.90 -1.33 -4.33
N ASP A 101 12.65 -0.47 -3.65
CA ASP A 101 13.13 -0.71 -2.29
C ASP A 101 12.45 0.19 -1.24
N SER A 102 11.63 1.14 -1.70
CA SER A 102 11.05 2.18 -0.86
C SER A 102 9.66 2.61 -1.35
N LEU A 103 8.74 2.86 -0.41
CA LEU A 103 7.44 3.48 -0.68
C LEU A 103 7.31 4.82 0.03
N GLY A 104 6.81 5.82 -0.70
CA GLY A 104 6.54 7.15 -0.17
C GLY A 104 5.05 7.40 0.02
N CYS A 105 4.66 7.93 1.17
CA CYS A 105 3.41 8.64 1.37
C CYS A 105 3.74 10.12 1.63
N TRP A 106 2.78 11.02 1.40
CA TRP A 106 2.87 12.40 1.87
C TRP A 106 3.11 12.52 3.38
N CYS A 107 2.75 11.50 4.16
CA CYS A 107 2.92 11.47 5.60
C CYS A 107 4.28 10.90 6.05
N ILE A 108 4.91 10.02 5.26
CA ILE A 108 6.16 9.35 5.63
C ILE A 108 6.78 8.65 4.42
N ASN A 109 8.10 8.64 4.34
CA ASN A 109 8.86 7.79 3.43
C ASN A 109 9.29 6.51 4.17
N VAL A 110 9.00 5.36 3.57
CA VAL A 110 9.41 4.05 4.04
C VAL A 110 10.63 3.60 3.24
N LYS A 111 11.81 4.07 3.64
CA LYS A 111 13.10 3.59 3.13
C LYS A 111 13.62 2.50 4.06
N LYS A 112 14.04 1.35 3.51
CA LYS A 112 14.53 0.21 4.30
C LYS A 112 13.58 -0.17 5.44
N TYR A 113 12.30 -0.46 5.10
CA TYR A 113 11.25 -0.74 6.08
C TYR A 113 11.75 -1.62 7.23
N LEU A 114 11.83 -1.04 8.42
CA LEU A 114 12.08 -1.78 9.64
C LEU A 114 10.77 -2.46 10.02
N VAL A 115 10.79 -3.76 10.29
CA VAL A 115 9.58 -4.52 10.63
C VAL A 115 8.85 -3.85 11.79
N VAL A 116 7.71 -3.24 11.50
CA VAL A 116 6.85 -2.61 12.51
C VAL A 116 5.83 -3.65 12.99
N PRO A 117 5.62 -3.81 14.32
CA PRO A 117 4.59 -4.69 14.85
C PRO A 117 3.20 -4.33 14.31
N ASP A 118 2.34 -5.33 14.16
CA ASP A 118 0.95 -5.10 13.74
C ASP A 118 0.24 -4.12 14.68
N GLY A 119 -0.44 -3.14 14.09
CA GLY A 119 -1.16 -2.12 14.84
C GLY A 119 -0.36 -0.84 15.09
N LEU A 120 0.97 -0.86 14.90
CA LEU A 120 1.85 0.29 15.16
C LEU A 120 2.28 1.05 13.90
N GLU A 121 1.76 0.68 12.74
CA GLU A 121 1.97 1.40 11.50
C GLU A 121 1.43 2.84 11.60
N LYS A 122 2.25 3.79 11.16
CA LYS A 122 2.00 5.23 11.21
C LYS A 122 1.31 5.74 9.95
N CYS A 123 1.35 4.98 8.86
CA CYS A 123 0.71 5.37 7.61
C CYS A 123 0.26 4.17 6.78
N HIS A 124 -0.48 4.46 5.70
CA HIS A 124 -0.92 3.44 4.75
C HIS A 124 0.22 2.86 3.90
N ALA A 125 1.29 3.60 3.61
CA ALA A 125 2.43 3.06 2.86
C ALA A 125 3.15 1.94 3.63
N GLU A 126 3.26 2.04 4.96
CA GLU A 126 3.81 0.97 5.81
C GLU A 126 2.93 -0.28 5.78
N ILE A 127 1.60 -0.11 5.89
CA ILE A 127 0.64 -1.22 5.80
C ILE A 127 0.71 -1.89 4.42
N LEU A 128 0.75 -1.10 3.35
CA LEU A 128 0.83 -1.58 1.97
C LEU A 128 2.14 -2.34 1.73
N TYR A 129 3.27 -1.80 2.18
CA TYR A 129 4.57 -2.47 2.05
C TYR A 129 4.56 -3.82 2.78
N LYS A 130 4.03 -3.86 4.01
CA LYS A 130 3.88 -5.08 4.79
C LYS A 130 3.01 -6.13 4.07
N ALA A 131 1.89 -5.70 3.48
CA ALA A 131 1.04 -6.58 2.67
C ALA A 131 1.77 -7.15 1.44
N CYS A 132 2.57 -6.34 0.74
CA CYS A 132 3.41 -6.80 -0.37
C CYS A 132 4.45 -7.83 0.09
N LEU A 133 5.16 -7.58 1.19
CA LEU A 133 6.11 -8.55 1.75
C LEU A 133 5.44 -9.87 2.12
N HIS A 134 4.24 -9.82 2.70
CA HIS A 134 3.47 -11.01 3.04
C HIS A 134 3.11 -11.84 1.78
N LEU A 135 2.67 -11.17 0.70
CA LEU A 135 2.42 -11.84 -0.59
C LEU A 135 3.67 -12.52 -1.14
N ILE A 136 4.82 -11.85 -1.10
CA ILE A 136 6.10 -12.39 -1.59
C ILE A 136 6.50 -13.64 -0.79
N ALA A 137 6.43 -13.58 0.55
CA ALA A 137 6.76 -14.70 1.41
C ALA A 137 5.88 -15.93 1.14
N HIS A 138 4.57 -15.73 0.93
CA HIS A 138 3.65 -16.83 0.64
C HIS A 138 3.81 -17.41 -0.77
N LYS A 139 4.23 -16.60 -1.75
CA LYS A 139 4.59 -17.09 -3.09
C LYS A 139 5.80 -18.01 -3.05
N GLN A 140 6.78 -17.72 -2.18
CA GLN A 140 7.99 -18.53 -2.01
C GLN A 140 7.72 -19.84 -1.24
N GLY A 141 6.77 -19.83 -0.30
CA GLY A 141 6.34 -21.04 0.42
C GLY A 141 5.47 -22.01 -0.40
N ALA A 142 4.93 -21.58 -1.56
CA ALA A 142 4.13 -22.41 -2.47
C ALA A 142 4.95 -23.07 -3.59
N MET A 143 6.27 -22.87 -3.62
CA MET A 143 7.20 -23.44 -4.61
C MET A 143 8.12 -24.54 -4.02
N LEU A 144 7.82 -25.03 -2.82
CA LEU A 144 8.41 -26.23 -2.21
C LEU A 144 7.35 -27.34 -2.10
#